data_AF-A0A9E5Q5L3-F1
#
_entry.id   AF-A0A9E5Q5L3-F1
#
_cell.length_a   1.000
_cell.length_b   1.000
_cell.length_c   1.000
_cell.angle_alpha   90.00
_cell.angle_beta   90.00
_cell.angle_gamma   90.00
#
_symmetry.space_group_name_H-M   'P 1'
#
loop_
_entity.id
_entity.type
_entity.pdbx_description
1 polymer ?
#
loop_
_entity_poly.entity_id
_entity_poly.type
_entity_poly.pdbx_seq_one_letter_code
_entity_poly.pdbx_strand_id
1 'polypeptide(L)'
;MQRAHSGGDRDAWVFIGIEWPDEASLAAQRLVHLLGGSAVTLSLRIESVTTGQRELLQRWLRRLANHGDRVYIRVNERLHAALAIDSSVFHLVLEEG
;
A
#
# COMPACT_ATOMS: atom_id res chain seq x y z
N MET A 1 13.57 18.05 11.06
CA MET A 1 13.54 18.92 9.87
C MET A 1 12.90 18.13 8.74
N GLN A 2 11.56 18.16 8.68
CA GLN A 2 10.77 17.46 7.65
C GLN A 2 10.89 18.22 6.34
N ARG A 3 11.28 17.53 5.26
CA ARG A 3 11.20 18.08 3.91
C ARG A 3 9.93 17.57 3.26
N ALA A 4 8.92 18.44 3.19
CA ALA A 4 7.87 18.33 2.20
C ALA A 4 8.51 18.44 0.81
N HIS A 5 8.48 17.35 0.03
CA HIS A 5 8.74 17.42 -1.40
C HIS A 5 7.44 17.80 -2.10
N SER A 6 7.31 19.09 -2.41
CA SER A 6 6.47 19.55 -3.52
C SER A 6 7.23 19.26 -4.81
N GLY A 7 6.91 18.14 -5.45
CA GLY A 7 7.30 17.83 -6.83
C GLY A 7 6.07 17.95 -7.73
N GLY A 8 6.08 18.90 -8.66
CA GLY A 8 5.02 19.06 -9.63
C GLY A 8 5.09 18.02 -10.74
N ASP A 9 3.90 17.68 -11.23
CA ASP A 9 3.59 17.17 -12.56
C ASP A 9 4.11 15.76 -12.91
N ARG A 10 3.22 14.77 -12.67
CA ARG A 10 3.13 13.37 -13.17
C ARG A 10 2.97 12.27 -12.12
N ASP A 11 2.80 12.62 -10.85
CA ASP A 11 2.30 11.66 -9.86
C ASP A 11 0.80 11.44 -10.11
N ALA A 12 0.48 10.56 -11.05
CA ALA A 12 -0.85 10.02 -11.20
C ALA A 12 -1.17 9.25 -9.92
N TRP A 13 -1.81 9.92 -8.96
CA TRP A 13 -2.32 9.30 -7.75
C TRP A 13 -3.45 8.35 -8.12
N VAL A 14 -3.09 7.10 -8.41
CA VAL A 14 -4.09 6.05 -8.55
C VAL A 14 -4.50 5.64 -7.14
N PHE A 15 -5.56 6.29 -6.65
CA PHE A 15 -6.27 5.84 -5.45
C PHE A 15 -7.02 4.56 -5.81
N ILE A 16 -6.41 3.41 -5.57
CA ILE A 16 -7.15 2.14 -5.62
C ILE A 16 -7.83 1.99 -4.25
N GLY A 17 -9.02 2.55 -4.11
CA GLY A 17 -9.93 2.18 -3.03
C GLY A 17 -10.35 0.73 -3.28
N ILE A 18 -9.69 -0.22 -2.62
CA ILE A 18 -10.03 -1.63 -2.76
C ILE A 18 -11.22 -1.90 -1.82
N GLU A 19 -12.44 -1.68 -2.30
CA GLU A 19 -13.60 -2.37 -1.73
C GLU A 19 -13.39 -3.86 -2.00
N TRP A 20 -13.21 -4.65 -0.93
CA TRP A 20 -12.78 -6.04 -1.03
C TRP A 20 -13.95 -7.03 -1.10
N PRO A 21 -14.21 -7.58 -2.30
CA PRO A 21 -14.56 -8.98 -2.47
C PRO A 21 -13.39 -9.76 -3.07
N ASP A 22 -13.52 -11.08 -3.15
CA ASP A 22 -12.50 -12.11 -3.45
C ASP A 22 -11.58 -11.90 -4.68
N GLU A 23 -11.84 -10.90 -5.52
CA GLU A 23 -11.04 -10.49 -6.68
C GLU A 23 -9.68 -9.87 -6.33
N ALA A 24 -9.44 -9.58 -5.05
CA ALA A 24 -8.19 -9.00 -4.58
C ALA A 24 -6.96 -9.79 -5.06
N SER A 25 -6.97 -11.12 -5.02
CA SER A 25 -5.79 -11.90 -5.42
C SER A 25 -5.33 -11.67 -6.87
N LEU A 26 -6.23 -11.26 -7.77
CA LEU A 26 -5.92 -10.92 -9.16
C LEU A 26 -5.39 -9.49 -9.27
N ALA A 27 -5.99 -8.55 -8.55
CA ALA A 27 -5.50 -7.16 -8.48
C ALA A 27 -4.06 -7.10 -7.96
N ALA A 28 -3.72 -7.91 -6.94
CA ALA A 28 -2.35 -8.02 -6.42
C ALA A 28 -1.34 -8.37 -7.51
N GLN A 29 -1.69 -9.38 -8.30
CA GLN A 29 -0.80 -9.90 -9.33
C GLN A 29 -0.61 -8.89 -10.45
N ARG A 30 -1.69 -8.21 -10.85
CA ARG A 30 -1.62 -7.14 -11.84
C ARG A 30 -0.76 -5.97 -11.35
N LEU A 31 -0.88 -5.59 -10.08
CA LEU A 31 -0.05 -4.53 -9.49
C LEU A 31 1.41 -4.93 -9.40
N VAL A 32 1.73 -6.15 -8.95
CA VAL A 32 3.11 -6.65 -8.94
C VAL A 32 3.69 -6.67 -10.36
N HIS A 33 2.91 -7.14 -11.35
CA HIS A 33 3.35 -7.16 -12.74
C HIS A 33 3.60 -5.74 -13.29
N LEU A 34 2.71 -4.80 -12.96
CA LEU A 34 2.84 -3.40 -13.35
C LEU A 34 4.07 -2.73 -12.69
N LEU A 35 4.33 -3.01 -11.41
CA LEU A 35 5.51 -2.50 -10.69
C LEU A 35 6.82 -3.07 -11.25
N GLY A 36 6.83 -4.36 -11.60
CA GLY A 36 8.01 -5.03 -12.19
C GLY A 36 8.34 -4.57 -13.61
N GLY A 37 7.34 -4.15 -14.39
CA GLY A 37 7.51 -3.75 -15.79
C GLY A 37 7.55 -2.23 -16.05
N SER A 38 7.40 -1.39 -15.03
CA SER A 38 7.29 0.07 -15.20
C SER A 38 7.98 0.85 -14.06
N ALA A 39 8.05 2.17 -14.18
CA ALA A 39 8.51 3.10 -13.14
C ALA A 39 7.38 3.65 -12.24
N VAL A 40 6.19 3.06 -12.28
CA VAL A 40 5.02 3.53 -11.52
C VAL A 40 5.18 3.32 -10.01
N THR A 41 4.70 4.28 -9.22
CA THR A 41 4.62 4.17 -7.76
C THR A 41 3.22 3.72 -7.35
N LEU A 42 3.10 2.84 -6.36
CA LEU A 42 1.82 2.40 -5.82
C LEU A 42 1.53 3.12 -4.50
N SER A 43 0.36 3.75 -4.40
CA SER A 43 -0.15 4.31 -3.15
C SER A 43 -1.36 3.52 -2.68
N LEU A 44 -1.26 2.90 -1.50
CA LEU A 44 -2.33 2.15 -0.85
C LEU A 44 -2.83 2.93 0.35
N ARG A 45 -4.14 3.13 0.45
CA ARG A 45 -4.78 3.71 1.63
C ARG A 45 -5.65 2.65 2.29
N ILE A 46 -5.40 2.38 3.56
CA ILE A 46 -6.06 1.33 4.34
C ILE A 46 -6.83 2.01 5.47
N GLU A 47 -8.15 2.08 5.33
CA GLU A 47 -9.02 2.75 6.29
C GLU A 47 -9.61 1.79 7.33
N SER A 48 -9.85 0.53 6.94
CA SER A 48 -10.33 -0.53 7.82
C SER A 48 -9.86 -1.89 7.31
N VAL A 49 -9.76 -2.88 8.20
CA VAL A 49 -9.44 -4.28 7.87
C VAL A 49 -10.20 -5.16 8.84
N THR A 50 -11.03 -6.05 8.32
CA THR A 50 -11.70 -7.07 9.14
C THR A 50 -10.76 -8.25 9.43
N THR A 51 -11.07 -9.05 10.46
CA THR A 51 -10.25 -10.21 10.85
C THR A 51 -10.02 -11.19 9.69
N GLY A 52 -11.03 -11.42 8.85
CA GLY A 52 -10.91 -12.31 7.68
C GLY A 52 -10.03 -11.73 6.55
N GLN A 53 -9.98 -10.40 6.40
CA GLN A 53 -9.20 -9.73 5.36
C GLN A 53 -7.72 -9.58 5.72
N ARG A 54 -7.40 -9.65 7.02
CA ARG A 54 -6.03 -9.48 7.53
C ARG A 54 -5.03 -10.45 6.88
N GLU A 55 -5.36 -11.73 6.81
CA GLU A 55 -4.46 -12.73 6.21
C GLU A 55 -4.23 -12.48 4.72
N LEU A 56 -5.30 -12.09 4.03
CA LEU A 56 -5.25 -11.77 2.60
C LEU A 56 -4.37 -10.54 2.35
N LEU A 57 -4.55 -9.47 3.14
CA LEU A 57 -3.73 -8.27 3.08
C LEU A 57 -2.25 -8.59 3.38
N GLN A 58 -1.97 -9.43 4.38
CA GLN A 58 -0.60 -9.86 4.68
C GLN A 58 0.03 -10.67 3.55
N ARG A 59 -0.74 -11.51 2.84
CA ARG A 59 -0.25 -12.19 1.61
C ARG A 59 0.07 -11.18 0.50
N TRP A 60 -0.77 -10.16 0.32
CA TRP A 60 -0.55 -9.09 -0.65
C TRP A 60 0.70 -8.27 -0.35
N LEU A 61 0.85 -7.80 0.88
CA LEU A 61 2.03 -7.05 1.31
C LEU A 61 3.31 -7.86 1.08
N ARG A 62 3.33 -9.14 1.43
CA ARG A 62 4.49 -10.02 1.14
C ARG A 62 4.83 -10.10 -0.34
N ARG A 63 3.84 -10.09 -1.24
CA ARG A 63 4.08 -10.08 -2.69
C ARG A 63 4.61 -8.74 -3.18
N LEU A 64 4.14 -7.64 -2.59
CA LEU A 64 4.57 -6.28 -2.90
C LEU A 64 5.94 -5.93 -2.30
N ALA A 65 6.42 -6.69 -1.30
CA ALA A 65 7.68 -6.45 -0.62
C ALA A 65 8.89 -6.39 -1.56
N ASN A 66 8.87 -7.13 -2.67
CA ASN A 66 9.93 -7.10 -3.70
C ASN A 66 10.05 -5.74 -4.42
N HIS A 67 9.05 -4.87 -4.26
CA HIS A 67 8.99 -3.52 -4.82
C HIS A 67 8.64 -2.49 -3.73
N GLY A 68 8.93 -2.81 -2.47
CA GLY A 68 8.46 -2.05 -1.32
C GLY A 68 8.93 -0.60 -1.29
N ASP A 69 10.11 -0.32 -1.87
CA ASP A 69 10.69 1.02 -2.07
C ASP A 69 9.83 1.92 -2.96
N ARG A 70 8.85 1.37 -3.66
CA ARG A 70 7.93 2.10 -4.55
C ARG A 70 6.48 1.97 -4.13
N VAL A 71 6.24 1.45 -2.92
CA VAL A 71 4.91 1.23 -2.37
C VAL A 71 4.74 2.10 -1.12
N TYR A 72 3.86 3.09 -1.23
CA TYR A 72 3.45 3.97 -0.15
C TYR A 72 2.19 3.42 0.49
N ILE A 73 2.21 3.23 1.81
CA ILE A 73 1.07 2.71 2.55
C ILE A 73 0.63 3.78 3.54
N ARG A 74 -0.59 4.25 3.37
CA ARG A 74 -1.27 5.16 4.31
C ARG A 74 -2.24 4.35 5.15
N VAL A 75 -2.12 4.48 6.45
CA VAL A 75 -2.95 3.75 7.40
C VAL A 75 -3.07 4.57 8.69
N ASN A 76 -4.22 4.48 9.35
CA ASN A 76 -4.36 5.13 10.66
C ASN A 76 -3.55 4.39 11.74
N GLU A 77 -3.23 5.09 12.84
CA GLU A 77 -2.39 4.52 13.91
C GLU A 77 -2.96 3.24 14.53
N ARG A 78 -4.29 3.16 14.70
CA ARG A 78 -4.96 2.00 15.28
C ARG A 78 -4.79 0.76 14.40
N LEU A 79 -4.93 0.93 13.09
CA LEU A 79 -4.71 -0.15 12.13
C LEU A 79 -3.24 -0.46 11.95
N HIS A 80 -2.33 0.50 12.03
CA HIS A 80 -0.90 0.22 12.00
C HIS A 80 -0.48 -0.66 13.17
N ALA A 81 -0.93 -0.35 14.39
CA ALA A 81 -0.67 -1.21 15.55
C ALA A 81 -1.23 -2.63 15.35
N ALA A 82 -2.36 -2.73 14.63
CA ALA A 82 -2.99 -3.99 14.35
C ALA A 82 -2.28 -4.75 13.20
N LEU A 83 -1.87 -4.08 12.13
CA LEU A 83 -1.26 -4.67 10.95
C LEU A 83 0.26 -4.59 11.10
N ALA A 84 0.92 -5.72 11.35
CA ALA A 84 2.38 -5.81 11.41
C ALA A 84 3.03 -5.53 10.04
N ILE A 85 2.97 -4.27 9.60
CA ILE A 85 3.53 -3.76 8.35
C ILE A 85 4.98 -3.39 8.65
N ASP A 86 5.92 -3.93 7.87
CA ASP A 86 7.32 -3.59 8.00
C ASP A 86 7.60 -2.23 7.34
N SER A 87 7.85 -1.22 8.17
CA SER A 87 8.20 0.14 7.73
C SER A 87 9.60 0.26 7.14
N SER A 88 10.43 -0.78 7.25
CA SER A 88 11.74 -0.86 6.58
C SER A 88 11.60 -1.29 5.12
N VAL A 89 10.51 -1.98 4.79
CA VAL A 89 10.21 -2.45 3.43
C VAL A 89 9.35 -1.45 2.68
N PHE A 90 8.36 -0.85 3.33
CA PHE A 90 7.38 0.03 2.70
C PHE A 90 7.52 1.48 3.18
N HIS A 91 7.17 2.43 2.31
CA HIS A 91 7.01 3.82 2.70
C HIS A 91 5.70 4.00 3.48
N LEU A 92 5.75 3.74 4.78
CA LEU A 92 4.61 3.87 5.68
C LEU A 92 4.37 5.34 6.07
N VAL A 93 3.13 5.79 5.91
CA VAL A 93 2.65 7.09 6.38
C VAL A 93 1.49 6.85 7.33
N LEU A 94 1.64 7.29 8.58
CA LEU A 94 0.57 7.25 9.56
C LEU A 94 -0.33 8.47 9.35
N GLU A 95 -1.63 8.22 9.20
CA GLU A 95 -2.63 9.28 9.18
C GLU A 95 -3.26 9.39 10.58
N GLU A 96 -3.40 10.61 11.11
CA GLU A 96 -4.22 10.86 12.29
C GLU A 96 -5.68 10.55 11.93
N GLY A 97 -6.33 9.70 12.73
CA GLY A 97 -7.69 9.22 12.51
C GLY A 97 -8.56 9.32 13.74
#